data_AF-A0A3S4AXL7-F1
#
_entry.id   AF-A0A3S4AXL7-F1
#
_cell.length_a   1.000
_cell.length_b   1.000
_cell.length_c   1.000
_cell.angle_alpha   90.00
_cell.angle_beta   90.00
_cell.angle_gamma   90.00
#
_symmetry.space_group_name_H-M   'P 1'
#
loop_
_entity.id
_entity.type
_entity.pdbx_description
1 polymer ?
#
loop_
_entity_poly.entity_id
_entity_poly.type
_entity_poly.pdbx_seq_one_letter_code
_entity_poly.pdbx_strand_id
1 'polypeptide(L)'
;MKRTRLTDTLAVSLALLGSFNALSAIAGGIAILATDGLGMPISMLSGSPFTSFLWPAVILIAVVGGTQVTAVVLVVARRAEALAASAVAGFGMVIWIFVETGIIRGLSWLQIVYFATGVLQLALVIVLSGALSWLPSCRWARRCLVVDRREGADEETRRRPATVGETPFRSGVFPCAPTEEASR
;
A
#
# COMPACT_ATOMS: atom_id res chain seq x y z
N MET A 1 -6.52 -16.31 17.91
CA MET A 1 -7.68 -16.00 17.04
C MET A 1 -8.10 -14.52 16.98
N LYS A 2 -7.99 -13.69 18.04
CA LYS A 2 -8.45 -12.28 17.99
C LYS A 2 -7.61 -11.37 17.08
N ARG A 3 -6.29 -11.58 17.01
CA ARG A 3 -5.35 -10.71 16.29
C ARG A 3 -5.54 -10.71 14.76
N THR A 4 -5.85 -11.88 14.18
CA THR A 4 -6.08 -12.01 12.73
C THR A 4 -7.36 -11.32 12.29
N ARG A 5 -8.43 -11.44 13.09
CA ARG A 5 -9.70 -10.73 12.82
C ARG A 5 -9.52 -9.22 12.83
N LEU A 6 -8.72 -8.67 13.75
CA LEU A 6 -8.46 -7.23 13.80
C LEU A 6 -7.70 -6.72 12.57
N THR A 7 -6.64 -7.41 12.15
CA THR A 7 -5.88 -7.04 10.94
C THR A 7 -6.73 -7.14 9.69
N ASP A 8 -7.57 -8.17 9.58
CA ASP A 8 -8.49 -8.32 8.45
C ASP A 8 -9.52 -7.19 8.44
N THR A 9 -10.11 -6.85 9.60
CA THR A 9 -11.04 -5.71 9.70
C THR A 9 -10.37 -4.39 9.33
N LEU A 10 -9.13 -4.13 9.78
CA LEU A 10 -8.41 -2.90 9.45
C LEU A 10 -8.08 -2.79 7.95
N ALA A 11 -7.67 -3.90 7.33
CA ALA A 11 -7.41 -3.95 5.89
C ALA A 11 -8.70 -3.71 5.08
N VAL A 12 -9.83 -4.29 5.52
CA VAL A 12 -11.14 -4.04 4.91
C VAL A 12 -11.56 -2.59 5.09
N SER A 13 -11.41 -2.01 6.29
CA SER A 13 -11.70 -0.60 6.54
C SER A 13 -10.87 0.33 5.65
N LEU A 14 -9.58 0.01 5.47
CA LEU A 14 -8.69 0.77 4.59
C LEU A 14 -9.13 0.69 3.12
N ALA A 15 -9.53 -0.50 2.65
CA ALA A 15 -10.05 -0.69 1.30
C ALA A 15 -11.38 0.05 1.08
N LEU A 16 -12.29 0.01 2.05
CA LEU A 16 -13.57 0.71 1.99
C LEU A 16 -13.38 2.23 1.95
N LEU A 17 -12.53 2.75 2.84
CA LEU A 17 -12.23 4.18 2.90
C LEU A 17 -11.56 4.67 1.61
N GLY A 18 -10.57 3.92 1.11
CA GLY A 18 -9.92 4.21 -0.17
C GLY A 18 -10.88 4.15 -1.35
N SER A 19 -11.82 3.19 -1.34
CA SER A 19 -12.84 3.07 -2.41
C SER A 19 -13.81 4.25 -2.38
N PHE A 20 -14.24 4.67 -1.20
CA PHE A 20 -15.05 5.87 -1.02
C PHE A 20 -14.33 7.11 -1.58
N ASN A 21 -13.08 7.34 -1.18
CA ASN A 21 -12.29 8.48 -1.64
C ASN A 21 -12.01 8.43 -3.15
N ALA A 22 -11.76 7.24 -3.72
CA ALA A 22 -11.56 7.06 -5.16
C ALA A 22 -12.83 7.43 -5.94
N LEU A 23 -13.97 6.87 -5.54
CA LEU A 23 -15.25 7.10 -6.20
C LEU A 23 -15.67 8.57 -6.09
N SER A 24 -15.50 9.17 -4.91
CA SER A 24 -15.88 10.57 -4.71
C SER A 24 -14.98 11.53 -5.49
N ALA A 25 -13.67 11.29 -5.56
CA ALA A 25 -12.74 12.12 -6.33
C ALA A 25 -13.04 12.01 -7.84
N ILE A 26 -13.22 10.79 -8.36
CA ILE A 26 -13.54 10.57 -9.77
C ILE A 26 -14.89 11.20 -10.12
N ALA A 27 -15.93 10.96 -9.30
CA ALA A 27 -17.25 11.53 -9.52
C ALA A 27 -17.24 13.06 -9.42
N GLY A 28 -16.56 13.62 -8.42
CA GLY A 28 -16.40 15.07 -8.25
C GLY A 28 -15.68 15.71 -9.44
N GLY A 29 -14.59 15.11 -9.92
CA GLY A 29 -13.88 15.60 -11.09
C GLY A 29 -14.70 15.53 -12.37
N ILE A 30 -15.41 14.41 -12.60
CA ILE A 30 -16.32 14.29 -13.75
C ILE A 30 -17.44 15.33 -13.67
N ALA A 31 -17.99 15.56 -12.49
CA ALA A 31 -19.05 16.54 -12.30
C ALA A 31 -18.55 17.96 -12.60
N ILE A 32 -17.33 18.31 -12.18
CA ILE A 32 -16.69 19.59 -12.54
C ILE A 32 -16.52 19.72 -14.06
N LEU A 33 -16.05 18.67 -14.74
CA LEU A 33 -15.91 18.68 -16.20
C LEU A 33 -17.24 18.80 -16.93
N ALA A 34 -18.28 18.13 -16.44
CA ALA A 34 -19.60 18.11 -17.06
C ALA A 34 -20.37 19.43 -16.89
N THR A 35 -20.04 20.22 -15.86
CA THR A 35 -20.77 21.44 -15.48
C THR A 35 -19.93 22.71 -15.55
N ASP A 36 -18.72 22.61 -16.09
CA ASP A 36 -17.73 23.68 -16.19
C ASP A 36 -17.49 24.42 -14.86
N GLY A 37 -17.28 23.65 -13.77
CA GLY A 37 -17.04 24.21 -12.44
C GLY A 37 -18.21 24.12 -11.46
N LEU A 38 -19.19 23.24 -11.66
CA LEU A 38 -20.33 23.04 -10.73
C LEU A 38 -21.13 24.32 -10.46
N GLY A 39 -21.23 25.20 -11.46
CA GLY A 39 -21.90 26.51 -11.31
C GLY A 39 -21.09 27.55 -10.54
N MET A 40 -19.82 27.28 -10.23
CA MET A 40 -18.92 28.24 -9.62
C MET A 40 -18.42 29.28 -10.65
N PRO A 41 -18.48 30.59 -10.35
CA PRO A 41 -17.90 31.60 -11.23
C PRO A 41 -16.37 31.48 -11.32
N ILE A 42 -15.81 31.67 -12.51
CA ILE A 42 -14.36 31.67 -12.77
C ILE A 42 -13.61 32.71 -11.92
N SER A 43 -14.29 33.76 -11.44
CA SER A 43 -13.70 34.74 -10.53
C SER A 43 -13.18 34.12 -9.22
N MET A 44 -13.67 32.95 -8.80
CA MET A 44 -13.08 32.22 -7.65
C MET A 44 -11.65 31.73 -7.92
N LEU A 45 -11.26 31.53 -9.18
CA LEU A 45 -9.87 31.22 -9.55
C LEU A 45 -8.98 32.47 -9.63
N SER A 46 -9.50 33.68 -9.39
CA SER A 46 -8.71 34.92 -9.48
C SER A 46 -7.52 34.87 -8.52
N GLY A 47 -6.30 35.03 -9.05
CA GLY A 47 -5.07 34.89 -8.27
C GLY A 47 -4.65 33.44 -7.98
N SER A 48 -5.24 32.45 -8.66
CA SER A 48 -4.71 31.08 -8.76
C SER A 48 -3.90 30.94 -10.06
N PRO A 49 -3.03 29.91 -10.19
CA PRO A 49 -2.31 29.66 -11.45
C PRO A 49 -3.21 29.05 -12.54
N PHE A 50 -4.49 28.76 -12.24
CA PHE A 50 -5.41 28.10 -13.17
C PHE A 50 -6.37 29.10 -13.81
N THR A 51 -6.54 28.98 -15.13
CA THR A 51 -7.47 29.81 -15.92
C THR A 51 -8.84 29.15 -16.12
N SER A 52 -8.99 27.87 -15.78
CA SER A 52 -10.24 27.11 -15.89
C SER A 52 -10.31 25.98 -14.86
N PHE A 53 -11.52 25.48 -14.59
CA PHE A 53 -11.76 24.35 -13.70
C PHE A 53 -11.36 22.98 -14.29
N LEU A 54 -10.98 22.94 -15.58
CA LEU A 54 -10.50 21.74 -16.26
C LEU A 54 -9.28 21.12 -15.56
N TRP A 55 -8.29 21.95 -15.22
CA TRP A 55 -7.05 21.47 -14.60
C TRP A 55 -7.27 20.89 -13.20
N PRO A 56 -7.99 21.58 -12.28
CA PRO A 56 -8.38 20.99 -11.02
C PRO A 56 -9.10 19.64 -11.17
N ALA A 57 -10.03 19.53 -12.11
CA ALA A 57 -10.79 18.30 -12.32
C ALA A 57 -9.91 17.14 -12.82
N VAL A 58 -8.98 17.40 -13.74
CA VAL A 58 -8.04 16.38 -14.23
C VAL A 58 -7.14 15.89 -13.10
N ILE A 59 -6.62 16.79 -12.26
CA ILE A 59 -5.78 16.40 -11.12
C ILE A 59 -6.60 15.58 -10.11
N LEU A 60 -7.84 15.98 -9.84
CA LEU A 60 -8.73 15.25 -8.94
C LEU A 60 -9.01 13.82 -9.44
N ILE A 61 -9.25 13.62 -10.75
CA ILE A 61 -9.47 12.28 -11.31
C ILE A 61 -8.16 11.48 -11.36
N ALA A 62 -7.13 12.03 -12.00
CA ALA A 62 -5.93 11.27 -12.35
C ALA A 62 -5.00 11.07 -11.16
N VAL A 63 -4.77 12.10 -10.35
CA VAL A 63 -3.83 12.05 -9.24
C VAL A 63 -4.53 11.56 -7.98
N VAL A 64 -5.57 12.26 -7.52
CA VAL A 64 -6.26 11.89 -6.28
C VAL A 64 -7.05 10.59 -6.47
N GLY A 65 -7.91 10.51 -7.48
CA GLY A 65 -8.64 9.29 -7.81
C GLY A 65 -7.71 8.12 -8.16
N GLY A 66 -6.72 8.34 -9.03
CA GLY A 66 -5.78 7.30 -9.46
C GLY A 66 -4.93 6.71 -8.33
N THR A 67 -4.41 7.55 -7.43
CA THR A 67 -3.65 7.06 -6.25
C THR A 67 -4.55 6.27 -5.31
N GLN A 68 -5.79 6.69 -5.09
CA GLN A 68 -6.77 5.97 -4.28
C GLN A 68 -7.14 4.62 -4.90
N VAL A 69 -7.42 4.57 -6.20
CA VAL A 69 -7.68 3.31 -6.92
C VAL A 69 -6.49 2.36 -6.80
N THR A 70 -5.27 2.87 -7.01
CA THR A 70 -4.04 2.07 -6.89
C THR A 70 -3.89 1.49 -5.49
N ALA A 71 -4.12 2.29 -4.44
CA ALA A 71 -4.09 1.84 -3.07
C ALA A 71 -5.12 0.72 -2.81
N VAL A 72 -6.37 0.91 -3.23
CA VAL A 72 -7.45 -0.10 -3.07
C VAL A 72 -7.09 -1.41 -3.77
N VAL A 73 -6.64 -1.33 -5.03
CA VAL A 73 -6.24 -2.51 -5.81
C VAL A 73 -5.13 -3.29 -5.11
N LEU A 74 -4.11 -2.60 -4.57
CA LEU A 74 -3.02 -3.25 -3.87
C LEU A 74 -3.44 -3.88 -2.53
N VAL A 75 -4.36 -3.24 -1.80
CA VAL A 75 -4.95 -3.80 -0.57
C VAL A 75 -5.76 -5.06 -0.88
N VAL A 76 -6.65 -5.01 -1.88
CA VAL A 76 -7.46 -6.17 -2.30
C VAL A 76 -6.60 -7.31 -2.84
N ALA A 77 -5.56 -6.98 -3.61
CA ALA A 77 -4.60 -7.95 -4.12
C ALA A 77 -3.60 -8.47 -3.06
N ARG A 78 -3.72 -8.02 -1.80
CA ARG A 78 -2.87 -8.41 -0.65
C ARG A 78 -1.36 -8.28 -0.96
N ARG A 79 -0.99 -7.23 -1.70
CA ARG A 79 0.41 -6.98 -2.11
C ARG A 79 1.22 -6.38 -0.95
N ALA A 80 2.53 -6.59 -0.99
CA ALA A 80 3.45 -6.02 0.02
C ALA A 80 3.43 -4.48 0.03
N GLU A 81 3.25 -3.88 -1.16
CA GLU A 81 3.25 -2.43 -1.38
C GLU A 81 1.93 -1.74 -0.97
N ALA A 82 0.92 -2.49 -0.51
CA ALA A 82 -0.40 -1.94 -0.22
C ALA A 82 -0.37 -0.79 0.79
N LEU A 83 0.40 -0.93 1.88
CA LEU A 83 0.52 0.10 2.91
C LEU A 83 1.20 1.37 2.38
N ALA A 84 2.27 1.21 1.59
CA ALA A 84 2.98 2.35 0.99
C ALA A 84 2.06 3.12 0.03
N ALA A 85 1.34 2.41 -0.83
CA ALA A 85 0.38 3.03 -1.74
C ALA A 85 -0.78 3.71 -1.00
N SER A 86 -1.31 3.09 0.05
CA SER A 86 -2.35 3.70 0.90
C SER A 86 -1.85 4.95 1.63
N ALA A 87 -0.57 4.98 2.04
CA ALA A 87 0.05 6.17 2.63
C ALA A 87 0.14 7.30 1.61
N VAL A 88 0.65 7.01 0.40
CA VAL A 88 0.74 7.98 -0.71
C VAL A 88 -0.63 8.54 -1.05
N ALA A 89 -1.66 7.69 -1.14
CA ALA A 89 -3.02 8.13 -1.41
C ALA A 89 -3.61 8.98 -0.26
N GLY A 90 -3.32 8.64 0.99
CA GLY A 90 -3.74 9.43 2.16
C GLY A 90 -3.09 10.82 2.19
N PHE A 91 -1.77 10.90 1.97
CA PHE A 91 -1.08 12.19 1.83
C PHE A 91 -1.57 12.97 0.62
N GLY A 92 -1.77 12.32 -0.52
CA GLY A 92 -2.31 12.92 -1.72
C GLY A 92 -3.67 13.57 -1.46
N MET A 93 -4.56 12.90 -0.72
CA MET A 93 -5.86 13.45 -0.32
C MET A 93 -5.71 14.69 0.57
N VAL A 94 -4.87 14.62 1.61
CA VAL A 94 -4.65 15.74 2.53
C VAL A 94 -4.04 16.96 1.81
N ILE A 95 -2.99 16.72 1.01
CA ILE A 95 -2.32 17.77 0.22
C ILE A 95 -3.32 18.40 -0.76
N TRP A 96 -4.13 17.58 -1.43
CA TRP A 96 -5.14 18.08 -2.36
C TRP A 96 -6.12 19.04 -1.69
N ILE A 97 -6.61 18.74 -0.49
CA ILE A 97 -7.52 19.65 0.21
C ILE A 97 -6.88 21.01 0.51
N PHE A 98 -5.60 21.06 0.86
CA PHE A 98 -4.88 22.33 1.01
C PHE A 98 -4.72 23.09 -0.30
N VAL A 99 -4.44 22.38 -1.40
CA VAL A 99 -4.34 22.98 -2.73
C VAL A 99 -5.69 23.54 -3.17
N GLU A 100 -6.77 22.76 -3.02
CA GLU A 100 -8.12 23.14 -3.41
C GLU A 100 -8.67 24.32 -2.60
N THR A 101 -8.47 24.32 -1.27
CA THR A 101 -8.81 25.47 -0.41
C THR A 101 -7.99 26.71 -0.77
N GLY A 102 -6.73 26.56 -1.17
CA GLY A 102 -5.90 27.67 -1.66
C GLY A 102 -6.37 28.24 -2.99
N ILE A 103 -6.85 27.41 -3.91
CA ILE A 103 -7.38 27.84 -5.22
C ILE A 103 -8.70 28.57 -5.05
N ILE A 104 -9.67 27.97 -4.34
CA ILE A 104 -11.04 28.47 -4.21
C ILE A 104 -11.15 29.53 -3.10
N ARG A 105 -10.13 29.66 -2.23
CA ARG A 105 -10.08 30.56 -1.06
C ARG A 105 -11.31 30.47 -0.15
N GLY A 106 -11.91 29.29 -0.07
CA GLY A 106 -13.09 29.00 0.72
C GLY A 106 -12.98 27.65 1.39
N LEU A 107 -13.43 27.57 2.64
CA LEU A 107 -13.59 26.34 3.39
C LEU A 107 -15.02 25.83 3.23
N SER A 108 -15.15 24.62 2.70
CA SER A 108 -16.44 23.92 2.57
C SER A 108 -16.52 22.75 3.56
N TRP A 109 -17.74 22.37 3.93
CA TRP A 109 -17.98 21.18 4.74
C TRP A 109 -17.39 19.91 4.12
N LEU A 110 -17.48 19.78 2.79
CA LEU A 110 -16.92 18.65 2.05
C LEU A 110 -15.41 18.54 2.21
N GLN A 111 -14.68 19.67 2.18
CA GLN A 111 -13.23 19.67 2.36
C GLN A 111 -12.84 19.17 3.76
N ILE A 112 -13.60 19.53 4.80
CA ILE A 112 -13.37 19.02 6.17
C ILE A 112 -13.55 17.50 6.21
N VAL A 113 -14.61 16.99 5.57
CA VAL A 113 -14.87 15.55 5.50
C VAL A 113 -13.74 14.82 4.78
N TYR A 114 -13.30 15.29 3.61
CA TYR A 114 -12.22 14.63 2.86
C TYR A 114 -10.85 14.77 3.52
N PHE A 115 -10.60 15.88 4.22
CA PHE A 115 -9.41 16.00 5.07
C PHE A 115 -9.44 14.93 6.17
N ALA A 116 -10.59 14.77 6.85
CA ALA A 116 -10.75 13.76 7.88
C ALA A 116 -10.61 12.32 7.33
N THR A 117 -11.14 12.02 6.15
CA THR A 117 -10.94 10.69 5.52
C THR A 117 -9.48 10.47 5.14
N GLY A 118 -8.78 11.48 4.63
CA GLY A 118 -7.34 11.39 4.35
C GLY A 118 -6.50 11.14 5.61
N VAL A 119 -6.78 11.86 6.69
CA VAL A 119 -6.12 11.64 8.00
C VAL A 119 -6.47 10.26 8.57
N LEU A 120 -7.73 9.83 8.49
CA LEU A 120 -8.15 8.51 8.95
C LEU A 120 -7.45 7.39 8.15
N GLN A 121 -7.28 7.57 6.84
CA GLN A 121 -6.55 6.64 6.00
C GLN A 121 -5.09 6.52 6.44
N LEU A 122 -4.41 7.64 6.74
CA LEU A 122 -3.05 7.64 7.28
C LEU A 122 -2.99 6.98 8.66
N ALA A 123 -3.95 7.24 9.54
CA ALA A 123 -4.03 6.62 10.85
C ALA A 123 -4.18 5.09 10.73
N LEU A 124 -5.05 4.60 9.84
CA LEU A 124 -5.19 3.17 9.55
C LEU A 124 -3.89 2.56 9.03
N VAL A 125 -3.15 3.26 8.16
CA VAL A 125 -1.83 2.82 7.70
C VAL A 125 -0.86 2.69 8.86
N ILE A 126 -0.79 3.66 9.77
CA ILE A 126 0.10 3.61 10.94
C ILE A 126 -0.25 2.43 11.85
N VAL A 127 -1.54 2.26 12.18
CA VAL A 127 -2.01 1.15 13.01
C VAL A 127 -1.72 -0.20 12.36
N LEU A 128 -1.96 -0.33 11.06
CA LEU A 128 -1.72 -1.57 10.33
C LEU A 128 -0.22 -1.83 10.15
N SER A 129 0.61 -0.80 10.02
CA SER A 129 2.08 -0.92 9.98
C SER A 129 2.67 -1.38 11.31
N GLY A 130 2.16 -0.87 12.44
CA GLY A 130 2.52 -1.35 13.77
C GLY A 130 2.01 -2.77 14.06
N ALA A 131 0.91 -3.19 13.42
CA ALA A 131 0.47 -4.58 13.44
C ALA A 131 1.31 -5.48 12.51
N LEU A 132 1.77 -4.96 11.37
CA LEU A 132 2.59 -5.67 10.38
C LEU A 132 4.07 -5.78 10.76
N SER A 133 4.62 -4.85 11.52
CA SER A 133 6.02 -4.92 12.01
C SER A 133 6.28 -6.16 12.87
N TRP A 134 5.21 -6.78 13.38
CA TRP A 134 5.24 -8.05 14.10
C TRP A 134 5.19 -9.29 13.18
N LEU A 135 4.90 -9.14 11.89
CA LEU A 135 5.01 -10.22 10.92
C LEU A 135 6.44 -10.23 10.40
N PRO A 136 7.28 -11.23 10.76
CA PRO A 136 8.64 -11.29 10.27
C PRO A 136 8.58 -11.30 8.74
N SER A 137 9.38 -10.42 8.13
CA SER A 137 9.53 -10.19 6.70
C SER A 137 10.11 -11.41 5.96
N CYS A 138 9.55 -12.60 6.12
CA CYS A 138 9.94 -13.81 5.41
C CYS A 138 9.31 -13.84 4.01
N ARG A 139 9.38 -12.73 3.27
CA ARG A 139 9.19 -12.74 1.81
C ARG A 139 10.50 -13.03 1.06
N TRP A 140 11.65 -12.89 1.71
CA TRP A 140 12.96 -13.22 1.13
C TRP A 140 13.30 -14.73 1.17
N ALA A 141 12.79 -15.46 2.16
CA ALA A 141 13.09 -16.88 2.38
C ALA A 141 12.61 -17.81 1.24
N ARG A 142 11.52 -17.45 0.52
CA ARG A 142 11.06 -18.24 -0.65
C ARG A 142 11.99 -18.15 -1.84
N ARG A 143 12.79 -17.09 -1.96
CA ARG A 143 13.75 -16.92 -3.07
C ARG A 143 15.04 -17.70 -2.79
N CYS A 144 15.49 -17.70 -1.53
CA CYS A 144 16.65 -18.48 -1.11
C CYS A 144 16.40 -20.00 -1.20
N LEU A 145 15.20 -20.47 -0.85
CA LEU A 145 14.83 -21.88 -1.01
C LEU A 145 14.76 -22.36 -2.47
N VAL A 146 14.57 -21.44 -3.44
CA VAL A 146 14.57 -21.78 -4.87
C VAL A 146 15.99 -21.77 -5.45
N VAL A 147 16.88 -20.91 -4.95
CA VAL A 147 18.29 -20.86 -5.38
C VAL A 147 19.05 -22.09 -4.85
N ASP A 148 18.87 -22.44 -3.57
CA ASP A 148 19.58 -23.56 -2.93
C ASP A 148 19.27 -24.93 -3.59
N ARG A 149 18.03 -25.14 -4.06
CA ARG A 149 17.65 -26.39 -4.74
C ARG A 149 18.35 -26.56 -6.10
N ARG A 150 18.74 -25.48 -6.78
CA ARG A 150 19.42 -25.59 -8.07
C ARG A 150 20.90 -25.91 -7.91
N GLU A 151 21.55 -25.36 -6.89
CA GLU A 151 22.97 -25.63 -6.63
C GLU A 151 23.19 -27.04 -6.08
N GLY A 152 22.27 -27.58 -5.28
CA GLY A 152 22.34 -28.97 -4.81
C GLY A 152 22.13 -30.04 -5.89
N ALA A 153 21.42 -29.72 -6.99
CA ALA A 153 21.19 -30.67 -8.09
C ALA A 153 22.39 -30.79 -9.05
N ASP A 154 23.17 -29.71 -9.17
CA ASP A 154 24.34 -29.67 -10.05
C ASP A 154 25.59 -30.29 -9.39
N GLU A 155 25.68 -30.28 -8.06
CA GLU A 155 26.79 -30.87 -7.30
C GLU A 155 26.74 -32.42 -7.27
N GLU A 156 25.54 -33.03 -7.19
CA GLU A 156 25.34 -34.49 -7.16
C GLU A 156 25.75 -35.16 -8.50
N THR A 157 25.58 -34.45 -9.61
CA THR A 157 25.99 -34.95 -10.94
C THR A 157 27.51 -34.84 -11.16
N ARG A 158 28.20 -33.99 -10.38
CA ARG A 158 29.65 -33.75 -10.47
C ARG A 158 30.48 -34.69 -9.57
N ARG A 159 29.85 -35.35 -8.60
CA ARG A 159 30.50 -36.24 -7.62
C ARG A 159 30.31 -37.75 -7.91
N ARG A 160 30.31 -38.16 -9.19
CA ARG A 160 30.55 -39.58 -9.53
C ARG A 160 32.04 -39.80 -9.82
N PRO A 161 32.85 -40.23 -8.83
CA PRO A 161 34.17 -40.74 -9.13
C PRO A 161 34.05 -42.14 -9.74
N ALA A 162 34.81 -42.39 -10.79
CA ALA A 162 35.17 -43.73 -11.16
C ALA A 162 36.05 -44.35 -10.05
N THR A 163 35.67 -45.56 -9.64
CA THR A 163 36.51 -46.65 -9.10
C THR A 163 37.16 -46.55 -7.70
N VAL A 164 36.71 -47.49 -6.85
CA VAL A 164 37.45 -48.45 -5.99
C VAL A 164 38.32 -47.94 -4.82
N GLY A 165 37.93 -48.33 -3.59
CA GLY A 165 38.87 -48.51 -2.46
C GLY A 165 38.35 -48.09 -1.07
N GLU A 166 38.07 -49.10 -0.22
CA GLU A 166 38.32 -49.15 1.24
C GLU A 166 37.48 -48.36 2.29
N THR A 167 36.66 -49.16 3.01
CA THR A 167 36.41 -49.23 4.49
C THR A 167 35.79 -48.06 5.31
N PRO A 168 35.12 -48.39 6.45
CA PRO A 168 34.03 -47.59 7.02
C PRO A 168 34.49 -46.68 8.16
N PHE A 169 34.05 -45.41 8.15
CA PHE A 169 34.15 -44.55 9.32
C PHE A 169 32.86 -43.77 9.61
N ARG A 170 32.52 -43.88 10.88
CA ARG A 170 31.39 -43.45 11.69
C ARG A 170 30.99 -41.96 11.56
N SER A 171 29.71 -41.77 11.91
CA SER A 171 29.15 -40.70 12.77
C SER A 171 28.98 -39.29 12.21
N GLY A 172 27.74 -38.79 12.30
CA GLY A 172 27.47 -37.36 12.23
C GLY A 172 26.05 -36.95 11.85
N VAL A 173 25.02 -37.59 12.43
CA VAL A 173 23.67 -36.99 12.44
C VAL A 173 23.68 -35.86 13.47
N PHE A 174 23.56 -34.61 13.02
CA PHE A 174 23.10 -33.52 13.88
C PHE A 174 22.13 -32.61 13.11
N PRO A 175 20.82 -32.69 13.40
CA PRO A 175 19.87 -31.65 13.05
C PRO A 175 19.96 -30.56 14.13
N CYS A 176 20.35 -29.35 13.74
CA CYS A 176 20.10 -28.20 14.61
C CYS A 176 18.65 -27.76 14.42
N ALA A 177 17.80 -28.18 15.35
CA ALA A 177 16.46 -27.65 15.56
C ALA A 177 16.52 -26.21 16.13
N PRO A 178 15.45 -25.41 15.96
CA PRO A 178 15.25 -24.14 16.65
C PRO A 178 14.50 -24.34 17.98
N THR A 179 14.73 -23.51 19.00
CA THR A 179 13.71 -23.14 20.00
C THR A 179 14.11 -21.93 20.86
N GLU A 180 13.07 -21.14 21.14
CA GLU A 180 12.88 -20.08 22.12
C GLU A 180 13.25 -20.38 23.59
N GLU A 181 13.27 -19.28 24.37
CA GLU A 181 12.87 -19.13 25.79
C GLU A 181 13.73 -19.75 26.91
N ALA A 182 14.30 -18.86 27.76
CA ALA A 182 13.90 -18.72 29.16
C ALA A 182 14.76 -17.69 29.92
N SER A 183 14.10 -16.87 30.76
CA SER A 183 14.63 -16.26 31.98
C SER A 183 15.60 -15.07 31.87
N ARG A 184 15.06 -13.86 32.01
CA ARG A 184 15.39 -12.92 33.10
C ARG A 184 14.27 -11.91 33.30
#